data_AF-A0A9P0CTJ9-F1
#
_entry.id   AF-A0A9P0CTJ9-F1
#
_cell.length_a   1.000
_cell.length_b   1.000
_cell.length_c   1.000
_cell.angle_alpha   90.00
_cell.angle_beta   90.00
_cell.angle_gamma   90.00
#
_symmetry.space_group_name_H-M   'P 1'
#
loop_
_entity.id
_entity.type
_entity.pdbx_description
1 polymer ?
#
loop_
_entity_poly.entity_id
_entity_poly.type
_entity_poly.pdbx_seq_one_letter_code
_entity_poly.pdbx_strand_id
1 'polypeptide(L)'
;MCPFKSRPMKERTVHSGMPRMIEYRKSYNGACTSSVVIPPRRKSRNIDLLPPCQFEVPSLKYNEKLPIFLKKFQDLQELKRFCKPNACKYFENLPYNHTTEDEDA
;
A
#
# COMPACT_ATOMS: atom_id res chain seq x y z
N MET A 1 -44.74 -22.44 -6.44
CA MET A 1 -43.98 -21.87 -5.30
C MET A 1 -43.45 -23.03 -4.46
N CYS A 2 -42.18 -23.04 -4.06
CA CYS A 2 -41.57 -24.17 -3.34
C CYS A 2 -42.08 -24.22 -1.87
N PRO A 3 -42.61 -25.35 -1.37
CA PRO A 3 -43.25 -25.42 -0.04
C PRO A 3 -42.26 -25.40 1.13
N PHE A 4 -40.96 -25.53 0.87
CA PHE A 4 -39.90 -25.48 1.88
C PHE A 4 -38.98 -24.29 1.66
N LYS A 5 -38.59 -23.63 2.76
CA LYS A 5 -37.59 -22.55 2.74
C LYS A 5 -36.23 -23.16 2.38
N SER A 6 -35.78 -22.97 1.14
CA SER A 6 -34.42 -23.32 0.75
C SER A 6 -33.44 -22.45 1.55
N ARG A 7 -32.35 -23.05 2.04
CA ARG A 7 -31.24 -22.28 2.64
C ARG A 7 -30.72 -21.25 1.63
N PRO A 8 -30.31 -20.05 2.07
CA PRO A 8 -29.71 -19.08 1.16
C PRO A 8 -28.42 -19.69 0.59
N MET A 9 -28.43 -19.94 -0.72
CA MET A 9 -27.30 -20.50 -1.45
C MET A 9 -26.84 -19.47 -2.48
N LYS A 10 -25.53 -19.25 -2.55
CA LYS A 10 -24.90 -18.43 -3.59
C LYS A 10 -24.08 -19.36 -4.47
N GLU A 11 -24.45 -19.46 -5.73
CA GLU A 11 -23.64 -20.18 -6.73
C GLU A 11 -23.00 -19.18 -7.67
N ARG A 12 -21.77 -19.48 -8.07
CA ARG A 12 -20.98 -18.69 -9.01
C ARG A 12 -20.28 -19.63 -9.98
N THR A 13 -20.41 -19.35 -11.26
CA THR A 13 -19.77 -20.11 -12.33
C THR A 13 -18.87 -19.16 -13.11
N VAL A 14 -17.63 -19.61 -13.35
CA VAL A 14 -16.64 -18.89 -14.15
C VAL A 14 -16.35 -19.73 -15.38
N HIS A 15 -16.52 -19.13 -16.56
CA HIS A 15 -16.32 -19.81 -17.84
C HIS A 15 -14.89 -19.66 -18.32
N SER A 16 -14.28 -20.76 -18.78
CA SER A 16 -12.91 -20.75 -19.32
C SER A 16 -12.76 -19.85 -20.55
N GLY A 17 -13.75 -19.82 -21.44
CA GLY A 17 -13.73 -18.99 -22.65
C GLY A 17 -13.93 -17.49 -22.40
N MET A 18 -14.50 -17.11 -21.25
CA MET A 18 -14.75 -15.72 -20.87
C MET A 18 -14.43 -15.53 -19.38
N PRO A 19 -13.14 -15.49 -19.00
CA PRO A 19 -12.70 -15.53 -17.59
C PRO A 19 -13.14 -14.31 -16.77
N ARG A 20 -13.55 -13.22 -17.44
CA ARG A 20 -14.08 -12.02 -16.79
C ARG A 20 -15.59 -12.04 -16.59
N MET A 21 -16.31 -12.99 -17.15
CA MET A 21 -17.76 -13.10 -16.98
C MET A 21 -18.06 -14.06 -15.83
N ILE A 22 -18.82 -13.58 -14.84
CA ILE A 22 -19.32 -14.38 -13.73
C ILE A 22 -20.82 -14.51 -13.86
N GLU A 23 -21.29 -15.75 -13.91
CA GLU A 23 -22.70 -16.08 -13.75
C GLU A 23 -22.98 -16.46 -12.31
N TYR A 24 -24.07 -15.96 -11.74
CA TYR A 24 -24.44 -16.25 -10.36
C TYR A 24 -25.94 -16.35 -10.16
N ARG A 25 -26.34 -17.13 -9.16
CA ARG A 25 -27.72 -17.22 -8.65
C ARG A 25 -27.76 -17.03 -7.14
N LYS A 26 -28.79 -16.31 -6.67
CA LYS A 26 -29.00 -15.98 -5.24
C LYS A 26 -29.87 -16.99 -4.48
N SER A 27 -30.60 -17.83 -5.20
CA SER A 27 -31.43 -18.90 -4.67
C SER A 27 -31.36 -20.10 -5.61
N TYR A 28 -31.61 -21.29 -5.07
CA TYR A 28 -31.51 -22.54 -5.84
C TYR A 28 -32.40 -22.55 -7.09
N ASN A 29 -33.63 -22.04 -6.96
CA ASN A 29 -34.60 -21.90 -8.06
C ASN A 29 -34.63 -20.48 -8.66
N GLY A 30 -33.64 -19.65 -8.37
CA GLY A 30 -33.58 -18.28 -8.86
C GLY A 30 -33.03 -18.20 -10.29
N ALA A 31 -33.39 -17.14 -11.00
CA ALA A 31 -32.82 -16.85 -12.31
C ALA A 31 -31.29 -16.66 -12.22
N CYS A 32 -30.57 -17.17 -13.21
CA CYS A 32 -29.15 -16.90 -13.38
C CYS A 32 -28.96 -15.47 -13.90
N THR A 33 -28.06 -14.74 -13.25
CA THR A 33 -27.67 -13.39 -13.62
C THR A 33 -26.19 -13.38 -14.00
N SER A 34 -25.83 -12.68 -15.08
CA SER A 34 -24.45 -12.52 -15.51
C SER A 34 -23.91 -11.13 -15.21
N SER A 35 -22.63 -11.05 -14.88
CA SER A 35 -21.93 -9.79 -14.64
C SER A 35 -20.48 -9.89 -15.11
N VAL A 36 -19.94 -8.79 -15.61
CA VAL A 36 -18.54 -8.71 -16.07
C VAL A 36 -17.68 -8.12 -14.95
N VAL A 37 -16.61 -8.81 -14.58
CA VAL A 37 -15.56 -8.32 -13.69
C VAL A 37 -14.74 -7.28 -14.44
N ILE A 38 -15.02 -6.03 -14.13
CA ILE A 38 -14.27 -4.89 -14.63
C ILE A 38 -13.17 -4.62 -13.58
N PRO A 39 -11.90 -4.44 -13.98
CA PRO A 39 -10.87 -4.02 -13.04
C PRO A 39 -11.34 -2.76 -12.33
N PRO A 40 -11.06 -2.61 -11.03
CA PRO A 40 -11.48 -1.41 -10.31
C PRO A 40 -10.94 -0.21 -11.09
N ARG A 41 -11.84 0.66 -11.57
CA ARG A 41 -11.43 1.97 -12.07
C ARG A 41 -10.73 2.61 -10.89
N ARG A 42 -9.40 2.74 -10.95
CA ARG A 42 -8.65 3.55 -9.98
C ARG A 42 -9.32 4.91 -10.04
N LYS A 43 -10.15 5.24 -9.06
CA LYS A 43 -10.56 6.62 -8.81
C LYS A 43 -9.29 7.32 -8.36
N SER A 44 -8.47 7.71 -9.33
CA SER A 44 -7.52 8.77 -9.14
C SER A 44 -8.34 9.97 -8.64
N ARG A 45 -7.99 10.47 -7.45
CA ARG A 45 -8.56 11.66 -6.79
C ARG A 45 -9.92 11.45 -6.14
N ASN A 46 -9.92 10.70 -5.05
CA ASN A 46 -9.90 11.35 -3.74
C ASN A 46 -8.91 10.56 -2.91
N ILE A 47 -7.78 11.19 -2.60
CA ILE A 47 -7.18 10.90 -1.31
C ILE A 47 -8.29 11.33 -0.37
N ASP A 48 -9.08 10.39 0.14
CA ASP A 48 -9.86 10.65 1.33
C ASP A 48 -8.80 11.08 2.34
N LEU A 49 -8.59 12.39 2.44
CA LEU A 49 -7.80 12.96 3.51
C LEU A 49 -8.43 12.38 4.75
N LEU A 50 -7.66 11.56 5.46
CA LEU A 50 -8.07 11.04 6.76
C LEU A 50 -8.67 12.21 7.54
N PRO A 51 -9.82 12.04 8.21
CA PRO A 51 -10.37 13.05 9.10
C PRO A 51 -9.27 13.70 9.94
N PRO A 52 -9.36 15.02 10.20
CA PRO A 52 -8.38 15.69 11.04
C PRO A 52 -8.23 14.91 12.37
N CYS A 53 -7.00 14.72 12.82
CA CYS A 53 -6.61 13.97 14.02
C CYS A 53 -6.76 12.43 13.98
N GLN A 54 -7.07 11.78 12.85
CA GLN A 54 -7.05 10.30 12.80
C GLN A 54 -5.65 9.70 12.60
N PHE A 55 -4.69 10.52 12.15
CA PHE A 55 -3.29 10.13 11.95
C PHE A 55 -2.39 11.28 12.36
N GLU A 56 -2.34 11.57 13.65
CA GLU A 56 -1.33 12.47 14.19
C GLU A 56 0.03 11.77 14.06
N VAL A 57 0.84 12.22 13.10
CA VAL A 57 2.22 11.79 13.02
C VAL A 57 2.88 12.24 14.33
N PRO A 58 3.45 11.33 15.12
CA PRO A 58 4.09 11.72 16.36
C PRO A 58 5.15 12.76 16.05
N SER A 59 5.30 13.73 16.95
CA SER A 59 6.39 14.70 16.84
C SER A 59 7.71 13.97 16.71
N LEU A 60 8.62 14.54 15.91
CA LEU A 60 9.96 13.98 15.75
C LEU A 60 10.60 13.87 17.14
N LYS A 61 10.92 12.63 17.55
CA LYS A 61 11.60 12.37 18.83
C LYS A 61 13.01 12.97 18.89
N TYR A 62 13.57 13.32 17.74
CA TYR A 62 14.93 13.77 17.60
C TYR A 62 14.98 14.97 16.67
N ASN A 63 15.39 16.12 17.21
CA ASN A 63 15.55 17.38 16.48
C ASN A 63 17.02 17.78 16.33
N GLU A 64 17.93 17.02 16.93
CA GLU A 64 19.35 17.28 16.89
C GLU A 64 19.98 16.70 15.61
N LYS A 65 21.22 17.10 15.32
CA LYS A 65 21.97 16.56 14.19
C LYS A 65 22.36 15.11 14.50
N LEU A 66 22.14 14.21 13.54
CA LEU A 66 22.44 12.79 13.69
C LEU A 66 23.94 12.60 13.94
N PRO A 67 24.36 11.92 15.02
CA PRO A 67 25.75 11.53 15.22
C PRO A 67 26.05 10.38 14.26
N ILE A 68 26.69 10.69 13.13
CA ILE A 68 27.04 9.72 12.10
C ILE A 68 28.54 9.80 11.89
N PHE A 69 29.19 8.63 11.83
CA PHE A 69 30.60 8.53 11.47
C PHE A 69 30.86 9.05 10.05
N LEU A 70 31.99 9.72 9.88
CA LEU A 70 32.37 10.31 8.59
C LEU A 70 32.40 9.27 7.46
N LYS A 71 32.91 8.07 7.75
CA LYS A 71 32.94 6.95 6.81
C LYS A 71 31.53 6.52 6.38
N LYS A 72 30.61 6.35 7.34
CA LYS A 72 29.22 5.99 7.05
C LYS A 72 28.50 7.09 6.25
N PHE A 73 28.81 8.35 6.51
CA PHE A 73 28.25 9.46 5.73
C PHE A 73 28.73 9.43 4.27
N GLN A 74 30.01 9.14 4.03
CA GLN A 74 30.54 8.99 2.67
C GLN A 74 29.84 7.84 1.92
N ASP A 75 29.69 6.69 2.58
CA ASP A 75 28.97 5.54 2.02
C ASP A 75 27.53 5.92 1.64
N LEU A 76 26.83 6.68 2.49
CA LEU A 76 25.47 7.16 2.20
C LEU A 76 25.41 8.09 0.98
N GLN A 77 26.40 8.97 0.79
CA GLN A 77 26.47 9.85 -0.37
C GLN A 77 26.73 9.08 -1.67
N GLU A 78 27.46 7.97 -1.60
CA GLU A 78 27.67 7.09 -2.75
C GLU A 78 26.40 6.29 -3.08
N LEU A 79 25.80 5.65 -2.07
CA LEU A 79 24.60 4.83 -2.20
C LEU A 79 23.37 5.62 -2.68
N LYS A 80 23.33 6.92 -2.39
CA LYS A 80 22.30 7.84 -2.86
C LYS A 80 22.10 7.80 -4.38
N ARG A 81 23.13 7.51 -5.18
CA ARG A 81 23.05 7.47 -6.65
C ARG A 81 22.04 6.44 -7.18
N PHE A 82 21.76 5.41 -6.39
CA PHE A 82 20.80 4.35 -6.73
C PHE A 82 19.36 4.66 -6.27
N CYS A 83 19.15 5.78 -5.57
CA CYS A 83 17.86 6.14 -4.99
C CYS A 83 16.97 6.96 -5.95
N LYS A 84 15.67 6.99 -5.63
CA LYS A 84 14.70 7.86 -6.33
C LYS A 84 14.99 9.35 -6.04
N PRO A 85 14.57 10.29 -6.92
CA PRO A 85 14.89 11.72 -6.78
C PRO A 85 14.50 12.33 -5.42
N ASN A 86 13.38 11.90 -4.84
CA ASN A 86 12.94 12.38 -3.52
C ASN A 86 13.88 11.93 -2.40
N ALA A 87 14.38 10.69 -2.46
CA ALA A 87 15.35 10.18 -1.50
C ALA A 87 16.72 10.84 -1.70
N CYS A 88 17.10 11.18 -2.94
CA CYS A 88 18.31 11.95 -3.20
C CYS A 88 18.32 13.29 -2.44
N LYS A 89 17.22 14.05 -2.53
CA LYS A 89 17.06 15.32 -1.80
C LYS A 89 17.09 15.16 -0.29
N TYR A 90 16.60 14.02 0.23
CA TYR A 90 16.65 13.72 1.65
C TYR A 90 18.10 13.55 2.13
N PHE A 91 18.89 12.71 1.47
CA PHE A 91 20.30 12.47 1.84
C PHE A 91 21.22 13.67 1.59
N GLU A 92 20.83 14.60 0.71
CA GLU A 92 21.51 15.89 0.50
C GLU A 92 21.37 16.82 1.71
N ASN A 93 20.20 16.81 2.36
CA ASN A 93 19.84 17.74 3.43
C ASN A 93 20.00 17.12 4.83
N LEU A 94 20.75 16.02 4.95
CA LEU A 94 20.85 15.28 6.21
C LEU A 94 21.62 16.11 7.26
N PRO A 95 21.02 16.46 8.42
CA PRO A 95 21.73 17.16 9.48
C PRO A 95 22.67 16.17 10.19
N TYR A 96 23.99 16.31 9.98
CA TYR A 96 25.00 15.41 10.55
C TYR A 96 25.90 16.13 11.58
N ASN A 97 26.32 15.40 12.61
CA ASN A 97 27.38 15.76 13.56
C ASN A 97 28.49 14.71 13.49
N HIS A 98 29.74 15.16 13.41
CA HIS A 98 30.91 14.26 13.35
C HIS A 98 31.22 13.71 14.74
N THR A 99 31.10 12.40 14.91
CA THR A 99 31.62 11.65 16.07
C THR A 99 32.84 10.85 15.64
N THR A 100 33.95 10.95 16.38
CA THR A 100 35.26 10.32 16.05
C THR A 100 35.49 8.98 16.77
N GLU A 101 34.47 8.39 17.40
CA GLU A 101 34.63 7.15 18.18
C GLU A 101 34.24 5.91 17.36
N ASP A 102 35.10 5.53 16.43
CA ASP A 102 35.08 4.18 15.88
C ASP A 102 35.77 3.26 16.92
N GLU A 103 35.00 2.64 17.83
CA GLU A 103 35.51 1.48 18.57
C GLU A 103 35.59 0.30 17.60
N ASP A 104 36.82 0.01 17.17
CA ASP A 104 37.19 -1.15 16.37
C ASP A 104 36.77 -2.45 17.08
N ALA A 105 35.95 -3.26 16.41
CA ALA A 105 35.62 -4.64 16.77
C ALA A 105 36.26 -5.62 15.79
#